data_AF-A0A9P1MG58-F1
#
_entry.id   AF-A0A9P1MG58-F1
#
_cell.length_a   1.000
_cell.length_b   1.000
_cell.length_c   1.000
_cell.angle_alpha   90.00
_cell.angle_beta   90.00
_cell.angle_gamma   90.00
#
_symmetry.space_group_name_H-M   'P 1'
#
loop_
_entity.id
_entity.type
_entity.pdbx_description
1 polymer ?
#
loop_
_entity_poly.entity_id
_entity_poly.type
_entity_poly.pdbx_seq_one_letter_code
_entity_poly.pdbx_strand_id
1 'polypeptide(L)'
;MLSLRLIRSFSTTIRYSSSASSSSNLKEANASTLNTPLIKGYEKPETYHIDGKSFETDDLWNLSPAVQKLMARRLLEESSNPLSLLKQRLINYFHQTYRKPGNRSPLFTICDKEPRVVTTYENFDSLLTPLDHVSRRPSDTYYVNSTNCLRAHTSAHQHS
;
A
#
# COMPACT_ATOMS: atom_id res chain seq x y z
N MET A 1 48.88 -5.00 19.92
CA MET A 1 48.56 -6.38 20.33
C MET A 1 47.06 -6.59 20.25
N LEU A 2 46.68 -7.69 19.59
CA LEU A 2 45.35 -8.32 19.47
C LEU A 2 44.24 -7.65 18.63
N SER A 3 44.20 -8.13 17.38
CA SER A 3 43.02 -8.51 16.59
C SER A 3 41.93 -9.22 17.41
N LEU A 4 40.65 -9.02 17.08
CA LEU A 4 39.82 -10.05 16.43
C LEU A 4 38.43 -9.52 16.01
N ARG A 5 38.10 -9.76 14.73
CA ARG A 5 36.78 -9.61 14.12
C ARG A 5 35.90 -10.80 14.50
N LEU A 6 34.58 -10.63 14.58
CA LEU A 6 33.64 -11.69 14.19
C LEU A 6 32.35 -11.12 13.60
N ILE A 7 32.14 -11.39 12.32
CA ILE A 7 30.91 -11.21 11.55
C ILE A 7 30.18 -12.57 11.60
N ARG A 8 28.87 -12.57 11.82
CA ARG A 8 28.01 -13.73 11.47
C ARG A 8 26.79 -13.25 10.71
N SER A 9 26.84 -13.46 9.39
CA SER A 9 25.71 -13.42 8.48
C SER A 9 25.05 -14.81 8.50
N PHE A 10 23.73 -14.87 8.68
CA PHE A 10 22.94 -16.08 8.47
C PHE A 10 22.24 -15.93 7.11
N SER A 11 22.65 -16.75 6.14
CA SER A 11 21.97 -16.91 4.87
C SER A 11 21.47 -18.35 4.78
N THR A 12 20.15 -18.53 4.75
CA THR A 12 19.51 -19.84 4.61
C THR A 12 19.19 -20.05 3.14
N THR A 13 19.94 -20.93 2.47
CA THR A 13 19.65 -21.39 1.11
C THR A 13 18.72 -22.60 1.18
N ILE A 14 17.49 -22.48 0.66
CA ILE A 14 16.60 -23.62 0.45
C ILE A 14 16.87 -24.18 -0.95
N ARG A 15 17.24 -25.46 -1.01
CA ARG A 15 17.48 -26.22 -2.24
C ARG A 15 16.14 -26.72 -2.79
N TYR A 16 15.83 -26.40 -4.04
CA TYR A 16 14.78 -27.11 -4.80
C TYR A 16 15.41 -28.28 -5.55
N SER A 17 14.92 -29.49 -5.30
CA SER A 17 15.21 -30.69 -6.11
C SER A 17 14.05 -30.94 -7.06
N SER A 18 14.33 -30.99 -8.36
CA SER A 18 13.39 -31.46 -9.39
C SER A 18 13.62 -32.94 -9.67
N SER A 19 12.55 -33.73 -9.64
CA SER A 19 12.50 -35.05 -10.27
C SER A 19 11.29 -35.11 -11.20
N ALA A 20 11.54 -35.49 -12.44
CA ALA A 20 10.55 -35.69 -13.48
C ALA A 20 10.47 -37.18 -13.81
N SER A 21 9.25 -37.73 -13.93
CA SER A 21 8.97 -38.94 -14.70
C SER A 21 7.47 -39.14 -14.93
N SER A 22 7.10 -39.19 -16.23
CA SER A 22 5.92 -39.82 -16.87
C SER A 22 5.57 -41.21 -16.27
N SER A 23 4.38 -41.82 -16.39
CA SER A 23 3.20 -41.69 -17.28
C SER A 23 2.11 -42.67 -16.81
N SER A 24 0.89 -42.53 -17.38
CA SER A 24 -0.17 -43.54 -17.68
C SER A 24 -1.48 -43.55 -16.86
N ASN A 25 -2.53 -43.09 -17.56
CA ASN A 25 -3.99 -43.28 -17.46
C ASN A 25 -4.58 -44.38 -16.53
N LEU A 26 -5.62 -44.02 -15.78
CA LEU A 26 -7.03 -44.45 -15.91
C LEU A 26 -7.78 -44.31 -14.56
N LYS A 27 -8.88 -43.55 -14.56
CA LYS A 27 -10.22 -43.88 -14.01
C LYS A 27 -10.92 -42.63 -13.45
N GLU A 28 -12.09 -42.34 -14.03
CA GLU A 28 -13.10 -41.47 -13.47
C GLU A 28 -13.38 -41.82 -12.00
N ALA A 29 -13.28 -40.82 -11.14
CA ALA A 29 -13.96 -40.79 -9.87
C ALA A 29 -14.51 -39.38 -9.67
N ASN A 30 -15.84 -39.29 -9.61
CA ASN A 30 -16.56 -38.11 -9.14
C ASN A 30 -15.95 -37.64 -7.81
N ALA A 31 -15.25 -36.50 -7.85
CA ALA A 31 -14.81 -35.80 -6.65
C ALA A 31 -15.78 -34.64 -6.39
N SER A 32 -16.95 -35.01 -5.88
CA SER A 32 -17.72 -34.13 -5.03
C SER A 32 -16.81 -33.60 -3.91
N THR A 33 -16.80 -32.28 -3.77
CA THR A 33 -16.57 -31.60 -2.49
C THR A 33 -15.12 -31.53 -1.99
N LEU A 34 -14.31 -30.67 -2.61
CA LEU A 34 -13.27 -29.96 -1.85
C LEU A 34 -13.92 -28.83 -1.06
N ASN A 35 -14.55 -29.19 0.07
CA ASN A 35 -14.92 -28.24 1.11
C ASN A 35 -13.64 -27.70 1.74
N THR A 36 -13.04 -26.71 1.08
CA THR A 36 -12.19 -25.75 1.78
C THR A 36 -13.11 -25.03 2.76
N PRO A 37 -12.80 -24.97 4.07
CA PRO A 37 -13.64 -24.25 5.01
C PRO A 37 -13.68 -22.78 4.56
N LEU A 38 -14.82 -22.37 4.00
CA LEU A 38 -15.09 -21.00 3.63
C LEU A 38 -15.00 -20.18 4.92
N ILE A 39 -13.88 -19.47 5.07
CA ILE A 39 -13.79 -18.34 6.00
C ILE A 39 -15.01 -17.47 5.68
N LYS A 40 -15.89 -17.28 6.66
CA LYS A 40 -17.17 -16.56 6.54
C LYS A 40 -16.99 -15.37 5.59
N GLY A 41 -17.54 -15.50 4.39
CA GLY A 41 -17.15 -14.73 3.22
C GLY A 41 -17.32 -13.24 3.47
N TYR A 42 -16.25 -12.48 3.28
CA TYR A 42 -16.37 -11.04 3.26
C TYR A 42 -17.06 -10.64 1.95
N GLU A 43 -18.30 -10.18 2.04
CA GLU A 43 -19.05 -9.69 0.88
C GLU A 43 -18.63 -8.25 0.55
N LYS A 44 -18.48 -7.98 -0.75
CA LYS A 44 -18.20 -6.64 -1.28
C LYS A 44 -19.38 -5.72 -0.95
N PRO A 45 -19.18 -4.54 -0.35
CA PRO A 45 -20.25 -3.58 -0.12
C PRO A 45 -20.64 -2.87 -1.43
N GLU A 46 -21.91 -2.51 -1.64
CA GLU A 46 -22.32 -1.69 -2.79
C GLU A 46 -21.64 -0.31 -2.76
N THR A 47 -21.59 0.30 -1.58
CA THR A 47 -21.04 1.64 -1.37
C THR A 47 -20.02 1.66 -0.23
N TYR A 48 -18.87 2.29 -0.45
CA TYR A 48 -17.79 2.46 0.52
C TYR A 48 -17.66 3.90 1.02
N HIS A 49 -17.54 4.08 2.33
CA HIS A 49 -17.48 5.39 2.98
C HIS A 49 -16.15 5.60 3.69
N ILE A 50 -15.44 6.69 3.35
CA ILE A 50 -14.18 7.07 3.97
C ILE A 50 -13.91 8.56 3.83
N ASP A 51 -13.34 9.19 4.87
CA ASP A 51 -13.02 10.63 4.89
C ASP A 51 -14.20 11.56 4.55
N GLY A 52 -15.43 11.14 4.90
CA GLY A 52 -16.65 11.91 4.62
C GLY A 52 -17.13 11.82 3.17
N LYS A 53 -16.49 11.00 2.33
CA LYS A 53 -16.88 10.71 0.95
C LYS A 53 -17.48 9.31 0.83
N SER A 54 -18.29 9.13 -0.21
CA SER A 54 -18.96 7.88 -0.57
C SER A 54 -18.56 7.47 -1.99
N PHE A 55 -18.32 6.18 -2.20
CA PHE A 55 -17.84 5.62 -3.46
C PHE A 55 -18.62 4.34 -3.79
N GLU A 56 -19.16 4.25 -5.00
CA GLU A 56 -19.73 3.00 -5.51
C GLU A 56 -18.60 2.01 -5.80
N THR A 57 -18.77 0.76 -5.40
CA THR A 57 -17.78 -0.30 -5.66
C THR A 57 -18.10 -1.03 -6.97
N ASP A 58 -17.07 -1.60 -7.59
CA ASP A 58 -17.22 -2.40 -8.81
C ASP A 58 -16.41 -3.70 -8.71
N ASP A 59 -16.18 -4.35 -9.84
CA ASP A 59 -15.48 -5.64 -9.90
C ASP A 59 -14.00 -5.53 -9.53
N LEU A 60 -13.42 -4.32 -9.52
CA LEU A 60 -12.03 -4.09 -9.15
C LEU A 60 -11.84 -3.96 -7.63
N TRP A 61 -12.92 -3.88 -6.85
CA TRP A 61 -12.86 -3.79 -5.39
C TRP A 61 -12.04 -4.93 -4.77
N ASN A 62 -11.01 -4.59 -4.00
CA ASN A 62 -10.14 -5.57 -3.34
C ASN A 62 -9.75 -5.20 -1.89
N LEU A 63 -10.51 -4.31 -1.25
CA LEU A 63 -10.23 -3.90 0.13
C LEU A 63 -10.69 -4.95 1.15
N SER A 64 -9.74 -5.63 1.78
CA SER A 64 -10.04 -6.59 2.85
C SER A 64 -10.49 -5.91 4.15
N PRO A 65 -11.23 -6.60 5.04
CA PRO A 65 -11.58 -6.08 6.37
C PRO A 65 -10.36 -5.66 7.20
N ALA A 66 -9.24 -6.37 7.05
CA ALA A 66 -8.00 -6.06 7.75
C ALA A 66 -7.44 -4.71 7.30
N VAL A 67 -7.40 -4.44 5.98
CA VAL A 67 -6.96 -3.15 5.43
C VAL A 67 -7.88 -2.03 5.89
N GLN A 68 -9.20 -2.24 5.83
CA GLN A 68 -10.18 -1.25 6.29
C GLN A 68 -10.00 -0.91 7.78
N LYS A 69 -9.72 -1.91 8.63
CA LYS A 69 -9.41 -1.68 10.04
C LYS A 69 -8.14 -0.85 10.24
N LEU A 70 -7.12 -1.03 9.40
CA LEU A 70 -5.89 -0.23 9.46
C LEU A 70 -6.14 1.23 9.05
N MET A 71 -7.09 1.50 8.15
CA MET A 71 -7.44 2.86 7.71
C MET A 71 -8.03 3.74 8.81
N ALA A 72 -8.50 3.16 9.92
CA ALA A 72 -8.94 3.92 11.09
C ALA A 72 -7.77 4.56 11.87
N ARG A 73 -6.52 4.10 11.67
CA ARG A 73 -5.36 4.59 12.40
C ARG A 73 -4.77 5.84 11.73
N ARG A 74 -4.50 6.87 12.54
CA ARG A 74 -3.87 8.12 12.09
C ARG A 74 -2.54 8.35 12.79
N LEU A 75 -1.58 7.46 12.54
CA LEU A 75 -0.30 7.41 13.26
C LEU A 75 0.52 8.70 13.16
N LEU A 76 0.36 9.47 12.07
CA LEU A 76 1.03 10.75 11.87
C LEU A 76 0.37 11.92 12.64
N GLU A 77 -0.80 11.69 13.23
CA GLU A 77 -1.53 12.66 14.08
C GLU A 77 -1.36 12.35 15.57
N GLU A 78 -1.02 11.10 15.92
CA GLU A 78 -0.77 10.66 17.30
C GLU A 78 0.52 11.29 17.86
N SER A 79 0.42 12.23 18.82
CA SER A 79 1.54 13.06 19.30
C SER A 79 2.76 12.27 19.83
N SER A 80 2.52 11.18 20.55
CA SER A 80 3.59 10.33 21.13
C SER A 80 4.07 9.22 20.21
N ASN A 81 3.55 9.15 18.97
CA ASN A 81 3.94 8.13 18.00
C ASN A 81 5.29 8.49 17.36
N PRO A 82 6.24 7.54 17.22
CA PRO A 82 7.55 7.81 16.62
C PRO A 82 7.45 8.40 15.20
N LEU A 83 6.43 8.04 14.42
CA LEU A 83 6.24 8.59 13.07
C LEU A 83 5.80 10.07 13.11
N SER A 84 4.95 10.44 14.08
CA SER A 84 4.54 11.83 14.30
C SER A 84 5.71 12.69 14.76
N LEU A 85 6.54 12.18 15.68
CA LEU A 85 7.76 12.87 16.13
C LEU A 85 8.75 13.08 14.97
N LEU A 86 8.91 12.07 14.10
CA LEU A 86 9.75 12.20 12.90
C LEU A 86 9.20 13.27 11.95
N LYS A 87 7.88 13.27 11.69
CA LYS A 87 7.19 14.30 10.90
C LYS A 87 7.48 15.69 11.46
N GLN A 88 7.29 15.89 12.77
CA GLN A 88 7.55 17.17 13.44
C GLN A 88 9.01 17.62 13.32
N ARG A 89 9.97 16.70 13.47
CA ARG A 89 11.40 17.01 13.31
C ARG A 89 11.72 17.50 11.90
N LEU A 90 11.16 16.87 10.87
CA LEU A 90 11.31 17.29 9.48
C LEU A 90 10.70 18.68 9.26
N ILE A 91 9.45 18.89 9.69
CA ILE A 91 8.75 20.18 9.60
C ILE A 91 9.60 21.30 10.23
N ASN A 92 10.09 21.08 11.45
CA ASN A 92 10.93 22.04 12.17
C ASN A 92 12.22 22.34 11.42
N TYR A 93 12.90 21.31 10.89
CA TYR A 93 14.11 21.49 10.10
C TYR A 93 13.87 22.37 8.87
N PHE A 94 12.82 22.09 8.08
CA PHE A 94 12.51 22.88 6.89
C PHE A 94 12.16 24.33 7.25
N HIS A 95 11.32 24.55 8.26
CA HIS A 95 10.98 25.91 8.68
C HIS A 95 12.18 26.67 9.26
N GLN A 96 13.07 26.02 10.03
CA GLN A 96 14.26 26.69 10.58
C GLN A 96 15.30 27.00 9.49
N THR A 97 15.48 26.11 8.51
CA THR A 97 16.52 26.24 7.48
C THR A 97 16.13 27.21 6.38
N TYR A 98 14.85 27.22 5.98
CA TYR A 98 14.36 27.94 4.80
C TYR A 98 13.49 29.16 5.13
N ARG A 99 13.16 29.44 6.39
CA ARG A 99 12.51 30.72 6.76
C ARG A 99 13.56 31.82 6.92
N LYS A 100 14.19 32.23 5.82
CA LYS A 100 15.15 33.35 5.81
C LYS A 100 14.42 34.70 5.66
N PRO A 101 14.84 35.74 6.38
CA PRO A 101 14.29 37.09 6.19
C PRO A 101 14.49 37.60 4.75
N GLY A 102 13.47 38.24 4.20
CA GLY A 102 13.56 38.94 2.90
C GLY A 102 13.17 38.12 1.66
N ASN A 103 12.19 37.21 1.75
CA ASN A 103 11.53 36.52 0.62
C ASN A 103 12.44 35.71 -0.34
N ARG A 104 13.68 35.40 0.06
CA ARG A 104 14.64 34.67 -0.80
C ARG A 104 14.60 33.15 -0.65
N SER A 105 13.66 32.61 0.13
CA SER A 105 13.58 31.17 0.37
C SER A 105 12.14 30.71 0.29
N PRO A 106 11.89 29.51 -0.29
CA PRO A 106 10.54 29.01 -0.51
C PRO A 106 9.85 28.74 0.83
N LEU A 107 8.56 29.11 0.90
CA LEU A 107 7.70 28.71 2.00
C LEU A 107 7.20 27.29 1.74
N PHE A 108 7.50 26.37 2.65
CA PHE A 108 6.99 25.01 2.61
C PHE A 108 5.70 24.92 3.41
N THR A 109 4.57 24.81 2.71
CA THR A 109 3.26 24.53 3.34
C THR A 109 3.21 23.06 3.75
N ILE A 110 2.61 22.78 4.91
CA ILE A 110 2.42 21.41 5.40
C ILE A 110 1.04 20.94 4.97
N CYS A 111 1.00 19.88 4.17
CA CYS A 111 -0.22 19.20 3.73
C CYS A 111 -0.28 17.80 4.35
N ASP A 112 -1.04 17.63 5.43
CA ASP A 112 -1.11 16.35 6.17
C ASP A 112 -2.53 15.74 6.26
N LYS A 113 -3.54 16.44 5.75
CA LYS A 113 -4.95 16.02 5.77
C LYS A 113 -5.48 15.59 4.41
N GLU A 114 -4.58 15.17 3.52
CA GLU A 114 -4.95 14.72 2.18
C GLU A 114 -5.75 13.40 2.21
N PRO A 115 -6.73 13.24 1.30
CA PRO A 115 -7.64 12.11 1.29
C PRO A 115 -6.90 10.78 1.00
N ARG A 116 -7.29 9.71 1.69
CA ARG A 116 -6.65 8.38 1.51
C ARG A 116 -7.07 7.71 0.20
N VAL A 117 -8.32 7.93 -0.22
CA VAL A 117 -8.81 7.53 -1.53
C VAL A 117 -8.57 8.67 -2.51
N VAL A 118 -7.95 8.33 -3.63
CA VAL A 118 -7.62 9.22 -4.74
C VAL A 118 -8.10 8.60 -6.04
N THR A 119 -8.17 9.40 -7.10
CA THR A 119 -8.45 8.89 -8.44
C THR A 119 -7.27 8.08 -8.97
N THR A 120 -7.55 7.15 -9.89
CA THR A 120 -6.48 6.42 -10.60
C THR A 120 -5.61 7.36 -11.44
N TYR A 121 -6.17 8.48 -11.89
CA TYR A 121 -5.42 9.54 -12.56
C TYR A 121 -4.38 10.18 -11.63
N GLU A 122 -4.79 10.63 -10.45
CA GLU A 122 -3.88 11.21 -9.45
C GLU A 122 -2.79 10.22 -9.05
N ASN A 123 -3.15 8.97 -8.77
CA ASN A 123 -2.20 7.97 -8.32
C ASN A 123 -1.23 7.51 -9.42
N PHE A 124 -1.58 7.59 -10.70
CA PHE A 124 -0.77 7.02 -11.78
C PHE A 124 -0.57 7.93 -13.00
N ASP A 125 -1.66 8.36 -13.65
CA ASP A 125 -1.58 9.07 -14.93
C ASP A 125 -0.90 10.43 -14.81
N SER A 126 -1.17 11.16 -13.72
CA SER A 126 -0.52 12.46 -13.42
C SER A 126 1.00 12.35 -13.26
N LEU A 127 1.48 11.13 -12.94
CA LEU A 127 2.89 10.78 -12.79
C LEU A 127 3.45 10.09 -14.04
N LEU A 128 2.70 10.10 -15.15
CA LEU A 128 3.05 9.49 -16.43
C LEU A 128 3.29 7.97 -16.32
N THR A 129 2.63 7.31 -15.37
CA THR A 129 2.69 5.84 -15.26
C THR A 129 1.86 5.22 -16.39
N PRO A 130 2.39 4.34 -17.24
CA PRO A 130 1.62 3.71 -18.32
C PRO A 130 0.42 2.87 -17.84
N LEU A 131 -0.59 2.67 -18.69
CA LEU A 131 -1.79 1.88 -18.37
C LEU A 131 -1.50 0.38 -18.14
N ASP A 132 -0.46 -0.16 -18.77
CA ASP A 132 -0.01 -1.55 -18.67
C ASP A 132 1.05 -1.77 -17.58
N HIS A 133 1.34 -0.73 -16.78
CA HIS A 133 2.37 -0.79 -15.76
C HIS A 133 2.01 -1.74 -14.60
N VAL A 134 3.00 -2.50 -14.12
CA VAL A 134 2.79 -3.54 -13.08
C VAL A 134 2.19 -2.99 -11.79
N SER A 135 2.50 -1.75 -11.41
CA SER A 135 1.95 -1.12 -10.20
C SER A 135 0.43 -0.95 -10.23
N ARG A 136 -0.20 -0.98 -11.41
CA ARG A 136 -1.66 -0.90 -11.58
C ARG A 136 -2.36 -2.25 -11.39
N ARG A 137 -1.60 -3.32 -11.14
CA ARG A 137 -2.20 -4.64 -10.92
C ARG A 137 -2.96 -4.64 -9.59
N PRO A 138 -4.12 -5.32 -9.50
CA PRO A 138 -4.86 -5.47 -8.25
C PRO A 138 -4.09 -6.21 -7.14
N SER A 139 -2.96 -6.86 -7.45
CA SER A 139 -2.07 -7.45 -6.45
C SER A 139 -1.26 -6.40 -5.68
N ASP A 140 -1.01 -5.24 -6.29
CA ASP A 140 -0.08 -4.22 -5.78
C ASP A 140 -0.82 -2.97 -5.31
N THR A 141 -2.01 -2.70 -5.88
CA THR A 141 -2.83 -1.53 -5.56
C THR A 141 -4.18 -1.93 -5.01
N TYR A 142 -4.61 -1.23 -3.96
CA TYR A 142 -5.92 -1.40 -3.36
C TYR A 142 -6.95 -0.49 -4.03
N TYR A 143 -7.85 -1.09 -4.81
CA TYR A 143 -8.90 -0.41 -5.54
C TYR A 143 -10.21 -0.39 -4.75
N VAL A 144 -10.85 0.79 -4.77
CA VAL A 144 -12.24 0.97 -4.33
C VAL A 144 -13.16 0.70 -5.52
N ASN A 145 -12.79 1.22 -6.68
CA ASN A 145 -13.41 0.92 -7.97
C ASN A 145 -12.41 1.17 -9.11
N SER A 146 -12.84 1.01 -10.35
CA SER A 146 -12.06 1.26 -11.58
C SER A 146 -11.47 2.68 -11.69
N THR A 147 -12.06 3.66 -11.00
CA THR A 147 -11.65 5.07 -11.07
C THR A 147 -10.99 5.58 -9.79
N ASN A 148 -11.05 4.83 -8.69
CA ASN A 148 -10.57 5.24 -7.37
C ASN A 148 -9.81 4.13 -6.64
N CYS A 149 -8.69 4.48 -6.01
CA CYS A 149 -7.88 3.56 -5.22
C CYS A 149 -7.40 4.22 -3.91
N LEU A 150 -6.97 3.41 -2.95
CA LEU A 150 -6.13 3.94 -1.88
C LEU A 150 -4.82 4.40 -2.50
N ARG A 151 -4.37 5.60 -2.13
CA ARG A 151 -3.09 6.14 -2.64
C ARG A 151 -1.94 5.19 -2.29
N ALA A 152 -1.14 4.83 -3.29
CA ALA A 152 0.05 3.98 -3.09
C ALA A 152 1.24 4.79 -2.53
N HIS A 153 1.24 6.10 -2.78
CA HIS A 153 2.32 7.02 -2.42
C HIS A 153 1.79 8.45 -2.22
N THR A 154 2.55 9.28 -1.52
CA THR A 154 2.19 10.70 -1.29
C THR A 154 2.32 11.56 -2.55
N SER A 155 3.01 11.08 -3.59
CA SER A 155 3.10 11.78 -4.89
C SER A 155 1.75 11.91 -5.61
N ALA A 156 0.73 11.16 -5.20
CA ALA A 156 -0.61 11.26 -5.77
C ALA A 156 -1.21 12.68 -5.59
N HIS A 157 -0.69 13.46 -4.65
CA HIS A 157 -1.16 14.82 -4.35
C HIS A 157 -0.28 15.93 -4.95
N GLN A 158 0.57 15.62 -5.94
CA GLN A 158 1.45 16.62 -6.56
C GLN A 158 0.72 17.61 -7.47
N HIS A 159 -0.45 17.21 -8.01
CA HIS A 159 -1.27 18.00 -8.93
C HIS A 159 -2.67 18.31 -8.36
N SER A 160 -2.88 18.06 -7.06
CA SER A 160 -4.16 18.24 -6.36
C SER A 160 -4.40 19.67 -5.90
#